data_AF-D5BAW1-F1
#
_entry.id   AF-D5BAW1-F1
#
_cell.length_a   1.000
_cell.length_b   1.000
_cell.length_c   1.000
_cell.angle_alpha   90.00
_cell.angle_beta   90.00
_cell.angle_gamma   90.00
#
_symmetry.space_group_name_H-M   'P 1'
#
loop_
_entity.id
_entity.type
_entity.pdbx_description
1 polymer ?
#
loop_
_entity_poly.entity_id
_entity_poly.type
_entity_poly.pdbx_seq_one_letter_code
_entity_poly.pdbx_strand_id
1 'polypeptide(L)'
;MKKIKHTVYFLCLFSFLFSLTNCKGDGKSEKTKENVTTRESEIDFLTKEDYGTTPEGEKVEQYTLTNKAGMEVKIITYGGRITSLKVPDKNGEFENVILGFDSISQYTSDNPYFGALIGRYGNRIAGGKFSLDGEEYQLPQNDGQNSLHGGDKGFDKVVWTAEVPADSTSLVLTYKSKDGEMGYPGNLDVQVTYTLNEDNSLDVDYEAETDKKTVVNLTQHSYFNLTGDFDNTILDHEVVINADRFLPVDETLIPTGEIRDVEGTPFDFTEAKIVGKEIEAENEQLKLGLGYDHCWVLDDQSEDMHFAASAYDPESGRFMEVSTTEPGIQFYTGNFLDGTLPQQGGDGTYAKRSGFCLETQHYPDSPNQEKFPAVVLNPGEQYSSKTTFKFSVK
;
A
#
# COMPACT_ATOMS: atom_id res chain seq x y z
N MET A 1 -4.15 60.21 -40.30
CA MET A 1 -3.21 59.45 -41.18
C MET A 1 -3.84 58.08 -41.40
N LYS A 2 -4.64 57.84 -42.47
CA LYS A 2 -4.27 57.19 -43.76
C LYS A 2 -3.29 56.01 -43.55
N LYS A 3 -3.49 54.75 -44.00
CA LYS A 3 -4.39 54.04 -44.94
C LYS A 3 -4.20 52.50 -44.73
N ILE A 4 -5.24 51.64 -44.75
CA ILE A 4 -5.70 50.72 -45.85
C ILE A 4 -4.70 49.59 -46.21
N LYS A 5 -4.95 48.31 -45.82
CA LYS A 5 -5.59 47.13 -46.51
C LYS A 5 -4.88 46.52 -47.74
N HIS A 6 -5.02 45.17 -47.82
CA HIS A 6 -5.03 44.20 -48.95
C HIS A 6 -3.84 43.21 -48.95
N THR A 7 -3.97 41.87 -48.92
CA THR A 7 -4.80 40.84 -49.59
C THR A 7 -4.02 40.12 -50.71
N VAL A 8 -3.66 38.85 -50.45
CA VAL A 8 -3.80 37.60 -51.26
C VAL A 8 -3.38 37.57 -52.75
N TYR A 9 -2.58 36.57 -53.19
CA TYR A 9 -2.95 35.45 -54.13
C TYR A 9 -1.74 34.73 -54.81
N PHE A 10 -1.86 33.39 -54.84
CA PHE A 10 -1.48 32.37 -55.86
C PHE A 10 0.00 32.13 -56.28
N LEU A 11 0.55 30.91 -56.18
CA LEU A 11 0.32 29.63 -56.92
C LEU A 11 1.06 29.58 -58.27
N CYS A 12 1.98 28.61 -58.45
CA CYS A 12 2.24 27.93 -59.72
C CYS A 12 3.23 26.75 -59.57
N LEU A 13 2.76 25.56 -59.97
CA LEU A 13 3.53 24.35 -60.29
C LEU A 13 4.47 24.61 -61.48
N PHE A 14 5.61 23.89 -61.56
CA PHE A 14 6.04 23.25 -62.81
C PHE A 14 7.01 22.10 -62.55
N SER A 15 6.64 20.93 -63.08
CA SER A 15 7.38 19.68 -63.19
C SER A 15 8.27 19.65 -64.44
N PHE A 16 9.46 19.02 -64.42
CA PHE A 16 10.01 18.27 -65.56
C PHE A 16 11.19 17.35 -65.18
N LEU A 17 11.14 16.09 -65.65
CA LEU A 17 12.22 15.08 -65.70
C LEU A 17 13.14 15.32 -66.92
N PHE A 18 14.44 15.01 -66.83
CA PHE A 18 15.14 13.88 -67.55
C PHE A 18 16.69 13.98 -67.51
N SER A 19 17.31 12.87 -67.07
CA SER A 19 18.53 12.17 -67.51
C SER A 19 19.94 12.79 -67.71
N LEU A 20 20.88 12.20 -66.95
CA LEU A 20 22.21 11.62 -67.28
C LEU A 20 23.23 12.40 -68.17
N THR A 21 24.42 12.68 -67.62
CA THR A 21 25.69 11.96 -67.90
C THR A 21 26.93 12.50 -67.15
N ASN A 22 27.57 11.59 -66.42
CA ASN A 22 28.99 11.37 -66.06
C ASN A 22 30.09 12.45 -66.28
N CYS A 23 30.89 12.72 -65.23
CA CYS A 23 32.37 12.64 -65.31
C CYS A 23 33.08 12.70 -63.94
N LYS A 24 33.83 11.62 -63.67
CA LYS A 24 35.02 11.40 -62.80
C LYS A 24 35.53 12.51 -61.88
N GLY A 25 35.77 12.11 -60.62
CA GLY A 25 36.76 12.71 -59.72
C GLY A 25 36.97 11.80 -58.50
N ASP A 26 38.10 11.08 -58.48
CA ASP A 26 38.51 10.20 -57.38
C ASP A 26 38.70 11.00 -56.08
N GLY A 27 38.04 10.54 -55.03
CA GLY A 27 38.23 11.03 -53.66
C GLY A 27 37.76 9.96 -52.69
N LYS A 28 38.71 9.13 -52.21
CA LYS A 28 38.49 8.24 -51.07
C LYS A 28 38.14 9.09 -49.85
N SER A 29 36.89 9.05 -49.41
CA SER A 29 36.52 9.30 -48.03
C SER A 29 35.90 8.02 -47.47
N GLU A 30 36.57 7.45 -46.47
CA GLU A 30 36.01 6.38 -45.65
C GLU A 30 34.74 6.89 -44.99
N LYS A 31 33.59 6.38 -45.43
CA LYS A 31 32.35 6.49 -44.68
C LYS A 31 32.43 5.52 -43.51
N THR A 32 32.83 6.04 -42.36
CA THR A 32 32.55 5.42 -41.06
C THR A 32 31.05 5.17 -41.01
N LYS A 33 30.63 3.90 -40.96
CA LYS A 33 29.26 3.55 -40.63
C LYS A 33 29.07 3.94 -39.17
N GLU A 34 28.43 5.08 -38.93
CA GLU A 34 27.77 5.30 -37.65
C GLU A 34 26.67 4.24 -37.55
N ASN A 35 26.97 3.18 -36.81
CA ASN A 35 25.92 2.38 -36.19
C ASN A 35 25.19 3.33 -35.24
N VAL A 36 24.04 3.84 -35.68
CA VAL A 36 23.03 4.36 -34.78
C VAL A 36 22.52 3.15 -34.01
N THR A 37 23.25 2.77 -32.96
CA THR A 37 22.71 1.95 -31.90
C THR A 37 21.63 2.80 -31.27
N THR A 38 20.37 2.49 -31.56
CA THR A 38 19.24 2.93 -30.75
C THR A 38 19.62 2.57 -29.32
N ARG A 39 19.96 3.57 -28.50
CA ARG A 39 20.00 3.39 -27.06
C ARG A 39 18.54 3.18 -26.68
N GLU A 40 18.12 1.92 -26.55
CA GLU A 40 17.05 1.61 -25.62
C GLU A 40 17.46 2.30 -24.32
N SER A 41 16.62 3.22 -23.83
CA SER A 41 16.84 3.82 -22.53
C SER A 41 16.94 2.67 -21.53
N GLU A 42 18.08 2.51 -20.88
CA GLU A 42 18.19 1.66 -19.70
C GLU A 42 17.16 2.21 -18.70
N ILE A 43 16.02 1.52 -18.57
CA ILE A 43 15.08 1.81 -17.50
C ILE A 43 15.81 1.37 -16.23
N ASP A 44 16.12 2.33 -15.37
CA ASP A 44 16.61 2.01 -14.04
C ASP A 44 15.42 1.47 -13.25
N PHE A 45 15.31 0.15 -13.19
CA PHE A 45 14.20 -0.57 -12.55
C PHE A 45 14.10 -0.26 -11.04
N LEU A 46 15.17 0.28 -10.46
CA LEU A 46 15.21 0.73 -9.08
C LEU A 46 16.15 1.92 -8.92
N THR A 47 15.61 3.06 -8.49
CA THR A 47 16.41 4.25 -8.12
C THR A 47 16.37 4.51 -6.62
N LYS A 48 17.41 5.16 -6.11
CA LYS A 48 17.56 5.51 -4.69
C LYS A 48 17.91 6.98 -4.54
N GLU A 49 17.24 7.66 -3.60
CA GLU A 49 17.51 9.06 -3.26
C GLU A 49 17.40 9.35 -1.76
N ASP A 50 17.96 10.47 -1.31
CA ASP A 50 17.78 10.98 0.06
C ASP A 50 16.36 11.55 0.20
N TYR A 51 15.64 11.13 1.24
CA TYR A 51 14.29 11.61 1.53
C TYR A 51 14.24 12.61 2.68
N GLY A 52 15.24 12.54 3.57
CA GLY A 52 15.45 13.51 4.64
C GLY A 52 16.01 12.89 5.91
N THR A 53 15.71 13.49 7.05
CA THR A 53 16.23 13.06 8.35
C THR A 53 15.13 13.16 9.40
N THR A 54 15.03 12.15 10.27
CA THR A 54 14.08 12.15 11.40
C THR A 54 14.46 13.20 12.44
N PRO A 55 13.54 13.60 13.34
CA PRO A 55 13.87 14.46 14.48
C PRO A 55 15.03 13.92 15.34
N GLU A 56 15.20 12.61 15.41
CA GLU A 56 16.27 11.91 16.12
C GLU A 56 17.62 11.92 15.38
N GLY A 57 17.66 12.43 14.15
CA GLY A 57 18.88 12.51 13.35
C GLY A 57 19.16 11.28 12.47
N GLU A 58 18.19 10.38 12.33
CA GLU A 58 18.32 9.18 11.49
C GLU A 58 18.04 9.52 10.03
N LYS A 59 18.90 9.07 9.12
CA LYS A 59 18.73 9.33 7.68
C LYS A 59 17.63 8.46 7.10
N VAL A 60 16.81 9.04 6.24
CA VAL A 60 15.74 8.35 5.54
C VAL A 60 16.01 8.41 4.05
N GLU A 61 15.91 7.26 3.41
CA GLU A 61 16.13 7.08 1.98
C GLU A 61 14.80 6.70 1.32
N GLN A 62 14.61 7.12 0.07
CA GLN A 62 13.50 6.69 -0.79
C GLN A 62 14.04 5.78 -1.89
N TYR A 63 13.31 4.71 -2.14
CA TYR A 63 13.53 3.75 -3.21
C TYR A 63 12.33 3.81 -4.14
N THR A 64 12.58 4.02 -5.44
CA THR A 64 11.54 3.98 -6.48
C THR A 64 11.75 2.74 -7.32
N LEU A 65 10.78 1.84 -7.34
CA LEU A 65 10.77 0.63 -8.17
C LEU A 65 9.83 0.89 -9.35
N THR A 66 10.26 0.54 -10.56
CA THR A 66 9.46 0.71 -11.79
C THR A 66 9.54 -0.57 -12.61
N ASN A 67 8.41 -1.13 -13.06
CA ASN A 67 8.40 -2.30 -13.94
C ASN A 67 8.36 -1.90 -15.43
N LYS A 68 8.48 -2.86 -16.37
CA LYS A 68 8.45 -2.54 -17.80
C LYS A 68 7.09 -2.04 -18.29
N ALA A 69 6.02 -2.33 -17.55
CA ALA A 69 4.68 -1.83 -17.86
C ALA A 69 4.51 -0.35 -17.46
N GLY A 70 5.44 0.23 -16.69
CA GLY A 70 5.43 1.62 -16.25
C GLY A 70 4.78 1.85 -14.89
N MET A 71 4.30 0.80 -14.21
CA MET A 71 3.85 0.91 -12.82
C MET A 71 5.04 1.30 -11.94
N GLU A 72 4.82 2.22 -11.00
CA GLU A 72 5.86 2.78 -10.15
C GLU A 72 5.41 2.70 -8.68
N VAL A 73 6.28 2.22 -7.81
CA VAL A 73 6.09 2.27 -6.35
C VAL A 73 7.26 2.98 -5.70
N LYS A 74 6.96 3.86 -4.74
CA LYS A 74 7.96 4.56 -3.93
C LYS A 74 7.86 4.11 -2.48
N ILE A 75 9.00 3.72 -1.90
CA ILE A 75 9.09 3.21 -0.54
C ILE A 75 10.18 3.96 0.20
N ILE A 76 9.90 4.43 1.42
CA ILE A 76 10.90 5.07 2.29
C ILE A 76 11.31 4.14 3.43
N THR A 77 12.55 4.29 3.91
CA THR A 77 13.07 3.47 5.01
C THR A 77 12.41 3.76 6.36
N TYR A 78 11.85 4.96 6.56
CA TYR A 78 11.09 5.29 7.76
C TYR A 78 9.70 4.62 7.72
N GLY A 79 9.48 3.69 8.65
CA GLY A 79 8.27 2.87 8.72
C GLY A 79 8.10 1.87 7.57
N GLY A 80 9.11 1.72 6.70
CA GLY A 80 9.01 0.93 5.47
C GLY A 80 7.83 1.34 4.59
N ARG A 81 7.51 2.64 4.60
CA ARG A 81 6.24 3.16 4.08
C ARG A 81 6.21 3.18 2.56
N ILE A 82 5.09 2.76 1.98
CA ILE A 82 4.76 3.07 0.58
C ILE A 82 4.27 4.53 0.54
N THR A 83 5.00 5.39 -0.16
CA THR A 83 4.72 6.84 -0.25
C THR A 83 4.07 7.24 -1.57
N SER A 84 4.12 6.38 -2.59
CA SER A 84 3.42 6.54 -3.87
C SER A 84 3.26 5.20 -4.56
N LEU A 85 2.14 5.01 -5.24
CA LEU A 85 1.82 3.83 -6.04
C LEU A 85 1.09 4.28 -7.30
N LYS A 86 1.79 4.38 -8.43
CA LYS A 86 1.22 4.84 -9.70
C LYS A 86 0.78 3.68 -10.57
N VAL A 87 -0.49 3.69 -10.96
CA VAL A 87 -1.13 2.61 -11.72
C VAL A 87 -1.93 3.15 -12.91
N PRO A 88 -1.97 2.44 -14.04
CA PRO A 88 -2.64 2.93 -15.24
C PRO A 88 -4.16 2.83 -15.11
N ASP A 89 -4.88 3.81 -15.65
CA ASP A 89 -6.31 3.75 -15.90
C ASP A 89 -6.64 3.09 -17.26
N LYS A 90 -7.92 3.06 -17.63
CA LYS A 90 -8.37 2.55 -18.94
C LYS A 90 -7.94 3.35 -20.16
N ASN A 91 -7.43 4.56 -19.97
CA ASN A 91 -6.86 5.41 -21.02
C ASN A 91 -5.32 5.30 -21.09
N GLY A 92 -4.69 4.57 -20.15
CA GLY A 92 -3.24 4.44 -20.03
C GLY A 92 -2.58 5.56 -19.23
N GLU A 93 -3.36 6.38 -18.52
CA GLU A 93 -2.87 7.45 -17.64
C GLU A 93 -2.52 6.88 -16.25
N PHE A 94 -1.28 7.09 -15.83
CA PHE A 94 -0.76 6.63 -14.55
C PHE A 94 -0.97 7.70 -13.47
N GLU A 95 -1.75 7.37 -12.44
CA GLU A 95 -1.94 8.24 -11.28
C GLU A 95 -1.60 7.51 -9.99
N ASN A 96 -1.20 8.29 -8.98
CA ASN A 96 -0.98 7.77 -7.64
C ASN A 96 -2.32 7.37 -7.01
N VAL A 97 -2.46 6.12 -6.56
CA VAL A 97 -3.71 5.60 -5.98
C VAL A 97 -3.62 5.37 -4.47
N ILE A 98 -2.61 5.90 -3.79
CA ILE A 98 -2.53 5.84 -2.33
C ILE A 98 -2.35 7.23 -1.70
N LEU A 99 -2.95 7.41 -0.53
CA LEU A 99 -2.79 8.62 0.27
C LEU A 99 -1.41 8.61 0.95
N GLY A 100 -0.83 9.78 1.11
CA GLY A 100 0.48 9.96 1.71
C GLY A 100 0.88 11.42 1.83
N PHE A 101 2.16 11.65 2.12
CA PHE A 101 2.74 12.99 2.26
C PHE A 101 3.97 13.18 1.39
N ASP A 102 4.36 14.44 1.21
CA ASP A 102 5.53 14.85 0.42
C ASP A 102 6.84 14.89 1.21
N SER A 103 6.80 14.84 2.55
CA SER A 103 8.00 15.06 3.36
C SER A 103 8.10 14.16 4.58
N ILE A 104 9.33 13.87 4.99
CA ILE A 104 9.61 13.13 6.23
C ILE A 104 9.03 13.83 7.46
N SER A 105 9.00 15.16 7.50
CA SER A 105 8.43 15.92 8.63
C SER A 105 6.95 15.66 8.84
N GLN A 106 6.19 15.41 7.76
CA GLN A 106 4.77 15.07 7.88
C GLN A 106 4.59 13.63 8.39
N TYR A 107 5.42 12.69 7.91
CA TYR A 107 5.38 11.30 8.38
C TYR A 107 5.86 11.12 9.83
N THR A 108 6.74 11.98 10.34
CA THR A 108 7.20 11.96 11.74
C THR A 108 6.31 12.78 12.68
N SER A 109 5.35 13.52 12.13
CA SER A 109 4.26 14.15 12.88
C SER A 109 3.08 13.18 13.06
N ASP A 110 2.11 13.53 13.89
CA ASP A 110 0.91 12.72 14.10
C ASP A 110 0.16 12.50 12.77
N ASN A 111 0.02 11.23 12.38
CA ASN A 111 -0.68 10.80 11.17
C ASN A 111 -1.27 9.40 11.35
N PRO A 112 -2.28 9.02 10.57
CA PRO A 112 -3.01 7.76 10.75
C PRO A 112 -2.32 6.60 10.01
N TYR A 113 -1.00 6.47 10.19
CA TYR A 113 -0.18 5.36 9.68
C TYR A 113 -0.07 5.25 8.15
N PHE A 114 -0.22 6.34 7.40
CA PHE A 114 -0.21 6.30 5.92
C PHE A 114 0.94 5.47 5.34
N GLY A 115 0.58 4.39 4.66
CA GLY A 115 1.47 3.54 3.88
C GLY A 115 2.43 2.66 4.70
N ALA A 116 2.33 2.65 6.03
CA ALA A 116 3.35 2.04 6.88
C ALA A 116 3.29 0.53 6.97
N LEU A 117 4.45 -0.07 7.28
CA LEU A 117 4.50 -1.38 7.91
C LEU A 117 4.09 -1.25 9.37
N ILE A 118 3.22 -2.16 9.80
CA ILE A 118 2.65 -2.18 11.15
C ILE A 118 3.19 -3.39 11.90
N GLY A 119 3.56 -3.17 13.16
CA GLY A 119 4.05 -4.20 14.06
C GLY A 119 4.56 -3.64 15.39
N ARG A 120 4.90 -4.46 16.38
CA ARG A 120 4.98 -5.93 16.34
C ARG A 120 3.61 -6.63 16.22
N TYR A 121 2.53 -5.93 16.55
CA TYR A 121 1.16 -6.42 16.43
C TYR A 121 0.25 -5.40 15.72
N GLY A 122 -0.32 -5.80 14.58
CA GLY A 122 -1.34 -5.06 13.84
C GLY A 122 -2.69 -5.05 14.54
N ASN A 123 -3.39 -3.93 14.41
CA ASN A 123 -4.66 -3.65 15.07
C ASN A 123 -4.56 -3.62 16.62
N ARG A 124 -5.66 -3.88 17.32
CA ARG A 124 -5.81 -3.66 18.76
C ARG A 124 -5.53 -4.91 19.59
N ILE A 125 -5.02 -4.68 20.80
CA ILE A 125 -4.95 -5.64 21.92
C ILE A 125 -5.71 -5.04 23.10
N ALA A 126 -6.70 -5.78 23.61
CA ALA A 126 -7.59 -5.35 24.68
C ALA A 126 -6.79 -5.05 25.97
N GLY A 127 -7.06 -3.90 26.58
CA GLY A 127 -6.35 -3.47 27.78
C GLY A 127 -4.85 -3.17 27.56
N GLY A 128 -4.37 -3.24 26.31
CA GLY A 128 -2.96 -3.21 25.97
C GLY A 128 -2.18 -4.34 26.63
N LYS A 129 -2.77 -5.53 26.73
CA LYS A 129 -2.25 -6.56 27.63
C LYS A 129 -2.53 -7.95 27.09
N PHE A 130 -1.60 -8.87 27.30
CA PHE A 130 -1.77 -10.29 26.96
C PHE A 130 -0.96 -11.19 27.91
N SER A 131 -1.10 -12.50 27.79
CA SER A 131 -0.32 -13.46 28.58
C SER A 131 0.33 -14.54 27.72
N LEU A 132 1.57 -14.90 28.05
CA LEU A 132 2.31 -16.02 27.47
C LEU A 132 2.81 -16.91 28.62
N ASP A 133 2.49 -18.20 28.58
CA ASP A 133 2.87 -19.18 29.61
C ASP A 133 2.50 -18.78 31.05
N GLY A 134 1.39 -18.03 31.20
CA GLY A 134 0.93 -17.52 32.49
C GLY A 134 1.67 -16.27 32.99
N GLU A 135 2.66 -15.78 32.25
CA GLU A 135 3.27 -14.47 32.47
C GLU A 135 2.52 -13.40 31.70
N GLU A 136 2.37 -12.25 32.34
CA GLU A 136 1.55 -11.14 31.85
C GLU A 136 2.43 -10.02 31.29
N TYR A 137 2.07 -9.52 30.11
CA TYR A 137 2.80 -8.48 29.40
C TYR A 137 1.90 -7.26 29.21
N GLN A 138 2.39 -6.09 29.62
CA GLN A 138 1.70 -4.81 29.46
C GLN A 138 2.37 -3.99 28.37
N LEU A 139 1.57 -3.59 27.40
CA LEU A 139 1.90 -2.72 26.28
C LEU A 139 1.43 -1.28 26.56
N PRO A 140 1.98 -0.28 25.86
CA PRO A 140 1.45 1.08 25.91
C PRO A 140 0.00 1.14 25.44
N GLN A 141 -0.83 1.86 26.21
CA GLN A 141 -2.23 2.07 25.90
C GLN A 141 -2.38 3.35 25.07
N ASN A 142 -1.94 3.29 23.82
CA ASN A 142 -1.92 4.42 22.89
C ASN A 142 -3.27 4.66 22.19
N ASP A 143 -4.27 3.82 22.43
CA ASP A 143 -5.64 3.97 21.92
C ASP A 143 -6.66 3.75 23.05
N GLY A 144 -6.88 4.79 23.85
CA GLY A 144 -7.74 4.72 25.03
C GLY A 144 -7.17 3.78 26.10
N GLN A 145 -7.85 2.65 26.35
CA GLN A 145 -7.36 1.60 27.25
C GLN A 145 -6.67 0.45 26.50
N ASN A 146 -6.64 0.48 25.17
CA ASN A 146 -6.11 -0.58 24.34
C ASN A 146 -4.73 -0.18 23.77
N SER A 147 -3.95 -1.18 23.37
CA SER A 147 -2.75 -0.96 22.55
C SER A 147 -3.14 -1.11 21.10
N LEU A 148 -2.69 -0.21 20.23
CA LEU A 148 -2.97 -0.20 18.80
C LEU A 148 -1.67 -0.16 18.00
N HIS A 149 -1.57 -1.01 16.97
CA HIS A 149 -0.50 -0.98 15.95
C HIS A 149 0.92 -1.01 16.54
N GLY A 150 1.17 -1.85 17.55
CA GLY A 150 2.47 -1.98 18.20
C GLY A 150 2.81 -0.91 19.25
N GLY A 151 1.92 0.05 19.49
CA GLY A 151 2.04 1.08 20.54
C GLY A 151 2.58 2.43 20.04
N ASP A 152 2.98 3.32 20.97
CA ASP A 152 3.46 4.68 20.68
C ASP A 152 4.58 4.78 19.63
N LYS A 153 5.50 3.81 19.61
CA LYS A 153 6.61 3.71 18.65
C LYS A 153 6.65 2.31 18.02
N GLY A 154 5.57 1.97 17.32
CA GLY A 154 5.49 0.76 16.50
C GLY A 154 6.46 0.78 15.31
N PHE A 155 6.39 -0.26 14.49
CA PHE A 155 7.24 -0.45 13.31
C PHE A 155 7.09 0.64 12.24
N ASP A 156 6.01 1.40 12.31
CA ASP A 156 5.71 2.54 11.44
C ASP A 156 6.59 3.78 11.76
N LYS A 157 7.26 3.80 12.92
CA LYS A 157 8.07 4.93 13.43
C LYS A 157 9.55 4.60 13.64
N VAL A 158 10.05 3.55 12.98
CA VAL A 158 11.48 3.17 13.01
C VAL A 158 12.09 3.32 11.63
N VAL A 159 13.41 3.54 11.56
CA VAL A 159 14.14 3.51 10.29
C VAL A 159 14.63 2.08 10.03
N TRP A 160 14.10 1.47 8.98
CA TRP A 160 14.49 0.15 8.50
C TRP A 160 15.82 0.20 7.76
N THR A 161 16.60 -0.87 7.86
CA THR A 161 17.81 -1.04 7.03
C THR A 161 17.40 -1.60 5.67
N ALA A 162 17.76 -0.91 4.60
CA ALA A 162 17.43 -1.30 3.24
C ALA A 162 18.59 -2.02 2.53
N GLU A 163 18.25 -3.10 1.83
CA GLU A 163 19.13 -3.83 0.92
C GLU A 163 18.41 -4.02 -0.42
N VAL A 164 19.16 -3.85 -1.52
CA VAL A 164 18.66 -4.04 -2.89
C VAL A 164 19.31 -5.28 -3.48
N PRO A 165 18.55 -6.37 -3.71
CA PRO A 165 19.09 -7.54 -4.40
C PRO A 165 19.46 -7.21 -5.84
N ALA A 166 20.57 -7.79 -6.33
CA ALA A 166 21.05 -7.55 -7.69
C ALA A 166 20.01 -7.98 -8.75
N ASP A 167 19.90 -7.20 -9.82
CA ASP A 167 19.04 -7.48 -10.98
C ASP A 167 17.54 -7.68 -10.63
N SER A 168 17.03 -6.99 -9.60
CA SER A 168 15.63 -7.14 -9.14
C SER A 168 14.90 -5.80 -9.02
N THR A 169 13.58 -5.84 -9.24
CA THR A 169 12.61 -4.83 -8.82
C THR A 169 12.15 -5.10 -7.38
N SER A 170 13.10 -5.42 -6.50
CA SER A 170 12.81 -5.76 -5.11
C SER A 170 13.58 -4.88 -4.13
N LEU A 171 12.95 -4.59 -3.00
CA LEU A 171 13.54 -3.90 -1.87
C LEU A 171 13.36 -4.75 -0.61
N VAL A 172 14.46 -5.10 0.03
CA VAL A 172 14.47 -5.81 1.30
C VAL A 172 14.68 -4.79 2.42
N LEU A 173 13.77 -4.78 3.39
CA LEU A 173 13.84 -3.97 4.60
C LEU A 173 14.05 -4.89 5.80
N THR A 174 14.98 -4.55 6.68
CA THR A 174 15.22 -5.31 7.92
C THR A 174 15.19 -4.41 9.15
N TYR A 175 14.67 -4.96 10.25
CA TYR A 175 14.64 -4.29 11.55
C TYR A 175 14.79 -5.31 12.68
N LYS A 176 15.61 -4.97 13.67
CA LYS A 176 15.75 -5.74 14.91
C LYS A 176 15.01 -5.04 16.03
N SER A 177 13.80 -5.51 16.31
CA SER A 177 13.02 -5.07 17.46
C SER A 177 13.57 -5.73 18.71
N LYS A 178 13.99 -4.94 19.70
CA LYS A 178 14.70 -5.48 20.88
C LYS A 178 13.76 -6.14 21.87
N ASP A 179 14.29 -7.04 22.70
CA ASP A 179 13.58 -7.58 23.87
C ASP A 179 13.04 -6.45 24.76
N GLY A 180 11.74 -6.48 25.05
CA GLY A 180 11.03 -5.46 25.83
C GLY A 180 10.64 -4.21 25.05
N GLU A 181 10.97 -4.11 23.76
CA GLU A 181 10.54 -2.99 22.92
C GLU A 181 9.02 -2.92 22.85
N MET A 182 8.46 -1.75 23.21
CA MET A 182 7.02 -1.55 23.33
C MET A 182 6.31 -2.54 24.27
N GLY A 183 7.03 -3.21 25.16
CA GLY A 183 6.50 -4.19 26.12
C GLY A 183 6.46 -5.64 25.60
N TYR A 184 6.87 -5.90 24.36
CA TYR A 184 6.88 -7.25 23.80
C TYR A 184 8.14 -8.04 24.21
N PRO A 185 8.03 -9.31 24.63
CA PRO A 185 9.19 -10.14 24.96
C PRO A 185 9.94 -10.59 23.70
N GLY A 186 11.24 -10.83 23.84
CA GLY A 186 12.09 -11.39 22.80
C GLY A 186 12.62 -10.35 21.83
N ASN A 187 13.88 -10.52 21.45
CA ASN A 187 14.36 -9.87 20.23
C ASN A 187 13.60 -10.50 19.06
N LEU A 188 13.18 -9.66 18.12
CA LEU A 188 12.54 -10.08 16.88
C LEU A 188 13.34 -9.49 15.72
N ASP A 189 13.96 -10.36 14.95
CA ASP A 189 14.60 -9.99 13.69
C ASP A 189 13.53 -10.10 12.59
N VAL A 190 13.18 -8.98 11.98
CA VAL A 190 12.10 -8.87 10.99
C VAL A 190 12.68 -8.47 9.65
N GLN A 191 12.22 -9.14 8.60
CA GLN A 191 12.47 -8.81 7.21
C GLN A 191 11.14 -8.58 6.49
N VAL A 192 11.08 -7.53 5.69
CA VAL A 192 9.98 -7.29 4.75
C VAL A 192 10.55 -7.08 3.37
N THR A 193 10.07 -7.84 2.39
CA THR A 193 10.46 -7.71 1.00
C THR A 193 9.30 -7.16 0.18
N TYR A 194 9.53 -6.00 -0.43
CA TYR A 194 8.65 -5.49 -1.47
C TYR A 194 9.17 -5.95 -2.83
N THR A 195 8.30 -6.50 -3.68
CA THR A 195 8.64 -6.87 -5.06
C THR A 195 7.60 -6.33 -6.02
N LEU A 196 8.04 -5.51 -6.99
CA LEU A 196 7.19 -5.03 -8.06
C LEU A 196 7.36 -5.92 -9.30
N ASN A 197 6.33 -6.69 -9.63
CA ASN A 197 6.36 -7.64 -10.74
C ASN A 197 5.93 -7.02 -12.07
N GLU A 198 6.26 -7.71 -13.16
CA GLU A 198 5.96 -7.26 -14.54
C GLU A 198 4.47 -7.32 -14.90
N ASP A 199 3.66 -8.06 -14.14
CA ASP A 199 2.21 -8.17 -14.33
C ASP A 199 1.43 -7.16 -13.48
N ASN A 200 2.10 -6.08 -13.03
CA ASN A 200 1.57 -5.04 -12.16
C ASN A 200 1.08 -5.57 -10.80
N SER A 201 1.71 -6.62 -10.28
CA SER A 201 1.56 -7.01 -8.88
C SER A 201 2.66 -6.38 -8.01
N LEU A 202 2.26 -5.91 -6.83
CA LEU A 202 3.17 -5.54 -5.74
C LEU A 202 3.03 -6.59 -4.64
N ASP A 203 4.07 -7.38 -4.44
CA ASP A 203 4.17 -8.35 -3.36
C ASP A 203 4.79 -7.70 -2.12
N VAL A 204 4.27 -8.06 -0.96
CA VAL A 204 4.75 -7.68 0.37
C VAL A 204 4.90 -8.96 1.17
N ASP A 205 6.14 -9.44 1.29
CA ASP A 205 6.49 -10.66 2.00
C ASP A 205 7.13 -10.32 3.34
N TYR A 206 6.64 -10.92 4.41
CA TYR A 206 7.11 -10.76 5.78
C TYR A 206 7.76 -12.04 6.27
N GLU A 207 8.90 -11.90 6.93
CA GLU A 207 9.57 -12.97 7.64
C GLU A 207 10.04 -12.46 9.01
N ALA A 208 9.91 -13.27 10.06
CA ALA A 208 10.48 -12.94 11.35
C ALA A 208 10.91 -14.17 12.16
N GLU A 209 11.99 -14.01 12.92
CA GLU A 209 12.49 -15.00 13.88
C GLU A 209 12.67 -14.34 15.26
N THR A 210 12.54 -15.12 16.32
CA THR A 210 12.69 -14.63 17.69
C THR A 210 13.59 -15.50 18.57
N ASP A 211 14.21 -14.88 19.58
CA ASP A 211 14.99 -15.57 20.59
C ASP A 211 14.22 -15.90 21.88
N LYS A 212 12.98 -15.39 22.02
CA LYS A 212 12.05 -15.74 23.10
C LYS A 212 10.62 -15.79 22.57
N LYS A 213 9.77 -16.60 23.18
CA LYS A 213 8.34 -16.67 22.84
C LYS A 213 7.72 -15.26 22.86
N THR A 214 7.02 -14.89 21.79
CA THR A 214 6.41 -13.58 21.62
C THR A 214 5.12 -13.67 20.79
N VAL A 215 4.44 -12.55 20.59
CA VAL A 215 3.30 -12.44 19.65
C VAL A 215 3.70 -11.58 18.46
N VAL A 216 3.28 -11.98 17.25
CA VAL A 216 3.58 -11.29 15.99
C VAL A 216 2.34 -11.26 15.11
N ASN A 217 2.00 -10.09 14.59
CA ASN A 217 0.97 -9.89 13.57
C ASN A 217 1.39 -8.66 12.74
N LEU A 218 1.83 -8.85 11.51
CA LEU A 218 2.38 -7.79 10.67
C LEU A 218 1.44 -7.49 9.50
N THR A 219 1.34 -6.22 9.12
CA THR A 219 0.52 -5.81 7.97
C THR A 219 1.03 -4.52 7.33
N GLN A 220 0.42 -4.11 6.22
CA GLN A 220 0.73 -2.90 5.45
C GLN A 220 -0.50 -1.98 5.42
N HIS A 221 -0.32 -0.73 5.84
CA HIS A 221 -1.42 0.21 6.08
C HIS A 221 -1.55 1.28 4.98
N SER A 222 -1.53 0.87 3.70
CA SER A 222 -1.86 1.78 2.60
C SER A 222 -3.33 2.18 2.63
N TYR A 223 -3.58 3.45 2.38
CA TYR A 223 -4.91 3.97 2.11
C TYR A 223 -5.05 4.11 0.61
N PHE A 224 -5.86 3.26 -0.01
CA PHE A 224 -6.11 3.25 -1.44
C PHE A 224 -7.26 4.20 -1.80
N ASN A 225 -7.11 4.86 -2.94
CA ASN A 225 -8.18 5.52 -3.67
C ASN A 225 -7.92 5.36 -5.17
N LEU A 226 -8.61 4.41 -5.80
CA LEU A 226 -8.36 4.02 -7.19
C LEU A 226 -8.78 5.09 -8.21
N THR A 227 -9.46 6.17 -7.81
CA THR A 227 -9.74 7.30 -8.71
C THR A 227 -8.44 7.95 -9.19
N GLY A 228 -7.39 7.95 -8.35
CA GLY A 228 -6.17 8.74 -8.56
C GLY A 228 -6.35 10.24 -8.32
N ASP A 229 -7.56 10.65 -7.92
CA ASP A 229 -7.93 12.03 -7.58
C ASP A 229 -8.49 12.03 -6.16
N PHE A 230 -7.69 12.55 -5.23
CA PHE A 230 -7.97 12.51 -3.80
C PHE A 230 -9.00 13.54 -3.33
N ASP A 231 -9.51 14.40 -4.23
CA ASP A 231 -10.70 15.20 -3.97
C ASP A 231 -11.98 14.35 -4.02
N ASN A 232 -11.94 13.17 -4.65
CA ASN A 232 -13.03 12.21 -4.68
C ASN A 232 -12.98 11.26 -3.47
N THR A 233 -14.16 10.90 -2.96
CA THR A 233 -14.29 9.89 -1.91
C THR A 233 -14.25 8.48 -2.46
N ILE A 234 -14.01 7.49 -1.60
CA ILE A 234 -14.03 6.06 -1.98
C ILE A 234 -15.43 5.44 -2.06
N LEU A 235 -16.49 6.26 -1.93
CA LEU A 235 -17.86 5.78 -1.75
C LEU A 235 -18.44 5.11 -2.99
N ASP A 236 -17.90 5.40 -4.18
CA ASP A 236 -18.34 4.82 -5.45
C ASP A 236 -17.51 3.59 -5.87
N HIS A 237 -16.47 3.23 -5.11
CA HIS A 237 -15.73 1.98 -5.35
C HIS A 237 -16.64 0.77 -5.13
N GLU A 238 -16.50 -0.23 -6.00
CA GLU A 238 -17.10 -1.54 -5.82
C GLU A 238 -16.07 -2.46 -5.16
N VAL A 239 -16.45 -3.11 -4.05
CA VAL A 239 -15.58 -4.02 -3.31
C VAL A 239 -16.20 -5.42 -3.28
N VAL A 240 -15.33 -6.43 -3.34
CA VAL A 240 -15.64 -7.84 -3.03
C VAL A 240 -14.68 -8.27 -1.91
N ILE A 241 -15.17 -8.99 -0.91
CA ILE A 241 -14.36 -9.65 0.11
C ILE A 241 -14.77 -11.12 0.16
N ASN A 242 -13.80 -12.02 0.04
CA ASN A 242 -13.98 -13.47 0.04
C ASN A 242 -14.15 -14.00 1.46
N ALA A 243 -15.23 -13.57 2.11
CA ALA A 243 -15.52 -13.82 3.52
C ALA A 243 -17.04 -13.81 3.76
N ASP A 244 -17.57 -14.94 4.22
CA ASP A 244 -18.96 -15.08 4.66
C ASP A 244 -19.18 -14.65 6.11
N ARG A 245 -18.11 -14.29 6.84
CA ARG A 245 -18.14 -13.91 8.25
C ARG A 245 -17.24 -12.71 8.55
N PHE A 246 -17.57 -12.00 9.63
CA PHE A 246 -16.76 -10.91 10.18
C PHE A 246 -16.71 -10.96 11.71
N LEU A 247 -15.86 -10.14 12.30
CA LEU A 247 -15.71 -10.01 13.75
C LEU A 247 -16.46 -8.77 14.26
N PRO A 248 -17.61 -8.93 14.95
CA PRO A 248 -18.24 -7.82 15.64
C PRO A 248 -17.38 -7.31 16.78
N VAL A 249 -17.32 -5.99 16.93
CA VAL A 249 -16.55 -5.28 17.94
C VAL A 249 -17.43 -4.66 19.03
N ASP A 250 -16.82 -4.35 20.15
CA ASP A 250 -17.40 -3.57 21.24
C ASP A 250 -17.20 -2.05 21.06
N GLU A 251 -17.61 -1.26 22.05
CA GLU A 251 -17.50 0.21 22.04
C GLU A 251 -16.07 0.76 21.99
N THR A 252 -15.07 -0.10 22.20
CA THR A 252 -13.64 0.21 22.13
C THR A 252 -12.97 -0.37 20.88
N LEU A 253 -13.77 -0.89 19.93
CA LEU A 253 -13.34 -1.54 18.70
C LEU A 253 -12.53 -2.82 18.92
N ILE A 254 -12.70 -3.48 20.07
CA ILE A 254 -12.15 -4.81 20.34
C ILE A 254 -13.15 -5.87 19.87
N PRO A 255 -12.72 -6.92 19.15
CA PRO A 255 -13.59 -8.04 18.82
C PRO A 255 -14.23 -8.66 20.07
N THR A 256 -15.53 -8.89 19.99
CA THR A 256 -16.32 -9.49 21.09
C THR A 256 -16.00 -10.98 21.32
N GLY A 257 -15.23 -11.61 20.42
CA GLY A 257 -15.03 -13.05 20.33
C GLY A 257 -16.12 -13.79 19.53
N GLU A 258 -17.18 -13.08 19.10
CA GLU A 258 -18.15 -13.58 18.14
C GLU A 258 -17.55 -13.61 16.72
N ILE A 259 -17.88 -14.65 15.94
CA ILE A 259 -17.68 -14.69 14.50
C ILE A 259 -19.08 -14.73 13.89
N ARG A 260 -19.47 -13.67 13.17
CA ARG A 260 -20.86 -13.45 12.72
C ARG A 260 -20.96 -13.52 11.21
N ASP A 261 -21.99 -14.20 10.71
CA ASP A 261 -22.30 -14.26 9.28
C ASP A 261 -22.60 -12.85 8.72
N VAL A 262 -22.12 -12.59 7.51
CA VAL A 262 -22.36 -11.32 6.81
C VAL A 262 -23.73 -11.29 6.14
N GLU A 263 -24.30 -12.46 5.80
CA GLU A 263 -25.55 -12.60 5.03
C GLU A 263 -26.68 -11.75 5.62
N GLY A 264 -27.30 -10.92 4.77
CA GLY A 264 -28.42 -10.07 5.18
C GLY A 264 -28.03 -8.88 6.06
N THR A 265 -26.74 -8.58 6.19
CA THR A 265 -26.22 -7.41 6.92
C THR A 265 -25.53 -6.42 5.96
N PRO A 266 -25.27 -5.17 6.39
CA PRO A 266 -24.43 -4.24 5.64
C PRO A 266 -22.99 -4.72 5.41
N PHE A 267 -22.55 -5.80 6.07
CA PHE A 267 -21.19 -6.35 5.97
C PHE A 267 -21.05 -7.38 4.85
N ASP A 268 -22.14 -7.70 4.13
CA ASP A 268 -22.10 -8.60 3.00
C ASP A 268 -21.41 -7.94 1.78
N PHE A 269 -20.17 -8.35 1.56
CA PHE A 269 -19.32 -8.02 0.40
C PHE A 269 -18.93 -9.31 -0.36
N THR A 270 -19.67 -10.42 -0.17
CA THR A 270 -19.40 -11.68 -0.88
C THR A 270 -19.59 -11.56 -2.38
N GLU A 271 -20.42 -10.59 -2.80
CA GLU A 271 -20.54 -10.10 -4.17
C GLU A 271 -20.16 -8.62 -4.26
N ALA A 272 -19.89 -8.16 -5.48
CA ALA A 272 -19.47 -6.78 -5.72
C ALA A 272 -20.51 -5.78 -5.18
N LYS A 273 -20.06 -4.90 -4.29
CA LYS A 273 -20.89 -3.93 -3.62
C LYS A 273 -20.21 -2.57 -3.56
N ILE A 274 -20.96 -1.54 -3.94
CA ILE A 274 -20.54 -0.14 -3.80
C ILE A 274 -20.37 0.18 -2.31
N VAL A 275 -19.20 0.68 -1.91
CA VAL A 275 -18.85 0.95 -0.50
C VAL A 275 -19.91 1.84 0.16
N GLY A 276 -20.32 2.91 -0.52
CA GLY A 276 -21.29 3.87 0.00
C GLY A 276 -22.73 3.37 0.12
N LYS A 277 -23.07 2.19 -0.43
CA LYS A 277 -24.47 1.71 -0.53
C LYS A 277 -25.16 1.61 0.82
N GLU A 278 -24.47 1.06 1.83
CA GLU A 278 -25.03 0.77 3.15
C GLU A 278 -24.16 1.25 4.32
N ILE A 279 -23.10 2.02 4.04
CA ILE A 279 -22.13 2.47 5.07
C ILE A 279 -22.75 3.35 6.18
N GLU A 280 -23.92 3.95 5.92
CA GLU A 280 -24.70 4.74 6.88
C GLU A 280 -25.99 4.02 7.32
N ALA A 281 -26.14 2.72 7.05
CA ALA A 281 -27.32 1.98 7.46
C ALA A 281 -27.44 1.92 8.98
N GLU A 282 -28.68 1.82 9.48
CA GLU A 282 -28.96 1.63 10.91
C GLU A 282 -28.50 0.25 11.38
N ASN A 283 -27.24 0.15 11.78
CA ASN A 283 -26.61 -1.06 12.29
C ASN A 283 -25.64 -0.69 13.42
N GLU A 284 -25.64 -1.47 14.50
CA GLU A 284 -24.79 -1.22 15.67
C GLU A 284 -23.30 -1.18 15.32
N GLN A 285 -22.83 -2.12 14.52
CA GLN A 285 -21.41 -2.25 14.16
C GLN A 285 -20.95 -1.10 13.26
N LEU A 286 -21.79 -0.63 12.33
CA LEU A 286 -21.50 0.59 11.56
C LEU A 286 -21.43 1.84 12.43
N LYS A 287 -22.26 1.94 13.49
CA LYS A 287 -22.20 3.05 14.44
C LYS A 287 -20.91 3.04 15.24
N LEU A 288 -20.45 1.86 15.65
CA LEU A 288 -19.19 1.71 16.37
C LEU A 288 -17.98 2.07 15.49
N GLY A 289 -17.91 1.53 14.27
CA GLY A 289 -16.82 1.80 13.33
C GLY A 289 -16.89 3.13 12.57
N LEU A 290 -17.98 3.90 12.74
CA LEU A 290 -18.29 5.11 11.95
C LEU A 290 -18.33 4.88 10.42
N GLY A 291 -18.71 3.66 10.04
CA GLY A 291 -18.53 3.05 8.74
C GLY A 291 -17.97 1.63 8.89
N TYR A 292 -17.24 1.17 7.88
CA TYR A 292 -16.52 -0.10 7.99
C TYR A 292 -15.14 0.15 8.62
N ASP A 293 -14.91 -0.45 9.78
CA ASP A 293 -13.61 -0.62 10.44
C ASP A 293 -13.59 -1.99 11.15
N HIS A 294 -13.70 -3.07 10.37
CA HIS A 294 -13.85 -4.43 10.91
C HIS A 294 -12.92 -5.41 10.21
N CYS A 295 -12.65 -6.52 10.89
CA CYS A 295 -11.95 -7.67 10.33
C CYS A 295 -12.96 -8.64 9.75
N TRP A 296 -12.85 -8.91 8.45
CA TRP A 296 -13.53 -10.02 7.79
C TRP A 296 -12.69 -11.29 8.00
N VAL A 297 -13.38 -12.39 8.27
CA VAL A 297 -12.80 -13.73 8.41
C VAL A 297 -12.82 -14.37 7.03
N LEU A 298 -11.64 -14.52 6.41
CA LEU A 298 -11.55 -15.04 5.05
C LEU A 298 -12.06 -16.50 4.97
N ASP A 299 -12.72 -16.86 3.88
CA ASP A 299 -13.31 -18.19 3.73
C ASP A 299 -12.24 -19.27 3.57
N ASP A 300 -11.16 -18.95 2.86
CA ASP A 300 -9.96 -19.76 2.80
C ASP A 300 -9.11 -19.48 4.05
N GLN A 301 -8.78 -20.53 4.78
CA GLN A 301 -7.97 -20.49 6.00
C GLN A 301 -6.69 -21.33 5.82
N SER A 302 -6.34 -21.66 4.58
CA SER A 302 -5.07 -22.31 4.27
C SER A 302 -3.90 -21.33 4.40
N GLU A 303 -2.71 -21.88 4.66
CA GLU A 303 -1.46 -21.13 4.66
C GLU A 303 -0.95 -20.85 3.23
N ASP A 304 -1.65 -21.34 2.20
CA ASP A 304 -1.36 -21.07 0.80
C ASP A 304 -1.91 -19.69 0.39
N MET A 305 -1.29 -19.08 -0.62
CA MET A 305 -1.80 -17.84 -1.19
C MET A 305 -3.21 -18.04 -1.78
N HIS A 306 -4.16 -17.24 -1.31
CA HIS A 306 -5.56 -17.29 -1.74
C HIS A 306 -6.12 -15.89 -1.97
N PHE A 307 -7.22 -15.79 -2.73
CA PHE A 307 -7.90 -14.53 -2.97
C PHE A 307 -8.61 -14.04 -1.70
N ALA A 308 -8.37 -12.77 -1.33
CA ALA A 308 -8.96 -12.14 -0.15
C ALA A 308 -10.02 -11.10 -0.50
N ALA A 309 -9.70 -10.18 -1.42
CA ALA A 309 -10.59 -9.09 -1.77
C ALA A 309 -10.29 -8.50 -3.15
N SER A 310 -11.23 -7.71 -3.68
CA SER A 310 -10.97 -6.83 -4.81
C SER A 310 -11.64 -5.48 -4.64
N ALA A 311 -11.10 -4.46 -5.27
CA ALA A 311 -11.67 -3.13 -5.34
C ALA A 311 -11.64 -2.62 -6.79
N TYR A 312 -12.72 -1.97 -7.21
CA TYR A 312 -12.89 -1.45 -8.56
C TYR A 312 -13.38 0.00 -8.50
N ASP A 313 -12.76 0.86 -9.31
CA ASP A 313 -13.32 2.18 -9.61
C ASP A 313 -13.87 2.20 -11.04
N PRO A 314 -15.20 2.36 -11.25
CA PRO A 314 -15.80 2.35 -12.57
C PRO A 314 -15.42 3.56 -13.44
N GLU A 315 -15.03 4.68 -12.82
CA GLU A 315 -14.69 5.89 -13.56
C GLU A 315 -13.32 5.77 -14.24
N SER A 316 -12.27 5.45 -13.49
CA SER A 316 -10.93 5.20 -14.06
C SER A 316 -10.83 3.85 -14.76
N GLY A 317 -11.65 2.86 -14.38
CA GLY A 317 -11.54 1.47 -14.82
C GLY A 317 -10.44 0.69 -14.11
N ARG A 318 -9.77 1.29 -13.10
CA ARG A 318 -8.73 0.61 -12.32
C ARG A 318 -9.34 -0.48 -11.44
N PHE A 319 -8.73 -1.65 -11.48
CA PHE A 319 -9.13 -2.81 -10.71
C PHE A 319 -7.94 -3.32 -9.89
N MET A 320 -8.17 -3.53 -8.60
CA MET A 320 -7.19 -4.07 -7.66
C MET A 320 -7.70 -5.41 -7.13
N GLU A 321 -6.84 -6.43 -7.15
CA GLU A 321 -7.05 -7.72 -6.50
C GLU A 321 -6.04 -7.88 -5.35
N VAL A 322 -6.50 -8.42 -4.23
CA VAL A 322 -5.67 -8.73 -3.07
C VAL A 322 -5.68 -10.23 -2.85
N SER A 323 -4.50 -10.83 -2.80
CA SER A 323 -4.29 -12.23 -2.38
C SER A 323 -3.36 -12.28 -1.19
N THR A 324 -3.52 -13.26 -0.30
CA THR A 324 -2.74 -13.34 0.93
C THR A 324 -2.64 -14.77 1.46
N THR A 325 -1.74 -15.00 2.42
CA THR A 325 -1.70 -16.18 3.29
C THR A 325 -2.37 -15.95 4.65
N GLU A 326 -2.79 -14.70 4.94
CA GLU A 326 -3.39 -14.33 6.22
C GLU A 326 -4.83 -14.84 6.37
N PRO A 327 -5.30 -15.15 7.59
CA PRO A 327 -6.64 -15.68 7.80
C PRO A 327 -7.74 -14.60 7.78
N GLY A 328 -7.38 -13.32 7.84
CA GLY A 328 -8.32 -12.21 7.95
C GLY A 328 -7.86 -10.97 7.19
N ILE A 329 -8.81 -10.06 6.98
CA ILE A 329 -8.55 -8.77 6.35
C ILE A 329 -9.33 -7.66 7.07
N GLN A 330 -8.63 -6.62 7.53
CA GLN A 330 -9.28 -5.40 8.01
C GLN A 330 -9.70 -4.58 6.80
N PHE A 331 -10.99 -4.29 6.70
CA PHE A 331 -11.50 -3.28 5.77
C PHE A 331 -11.88 -2.03 6.55
N TYR A 332 -11.04 -1.01 6.41
CA TYR A 332 -11.22 0.29 7.04
C TYR A 332 -11.45 1.37 5.98
N THR A 333 -12.48 2.19 6.15
CA THR A 333 -12.94 3.14 5.12
C THR A 333 -12.50 4.59 5.37
N GLY A 334 -11.41 4.80 6.11
CA GLY A 334 -10.88 6.15 6.34
C GLY A 334 -11.84 7.03 7.16
N ASN A 335 -12.56 6.43 8.12
CA ASN A 335 -13.64 7.07 8.86
C ASN A 335 -13.17 8.22 9.78
N PHE A 336 -11.91 8.19 10.20
CA PHE A 336 -11.29 9.18 11.09
C PHE A 336 -10.52 10.29 10.35
N LEU A 337 -10.45 10.23 9.02
CA LEU A 337 -9.96 11.37 8.22
C LEU A 337 -10.97 12.52 8.34
N ASP A 338 -10.48 13.74 8.54
CA ASP A 338 -11.31 14.90 8.89
C ASP A 338 -11.07 16.13 8.01
N GLY A 339 -10.23 16.02 6.98
CA GLY A 339 -9.87 17.14 6.10
C GLY A 339 -8.82 18.08 6.68
N THR A 340 -8.08 17.68 7.72
CA THR A 340 -6.98 18.51 8.28
C THR A 340 -5.61 18.15 7.73
N LEU A 341 -5.42 16.92 7.25
CA LEU A 341 -4.15 16.43 6.72
C LEU A 341 -3.98 16.85 5.25
N PRO A 342 -2.83 17.43 4.87
CA PRO A 342 -2.60 17.87 3.51
C PRO A 342 -2.47 16.69 2.56
N GLN A 343 -3.02 16.84 1.34
CA GLN A 343 -2.80 15.90 0.26
C GLN A 343 -1.36 16.00 -0.26
N GLN A 344 -0.83 14.89 -0.76
CA GLN A 344 0.40 14.89 -1.54
C GLN A 344 0.25 15.72 -2.83
N GLY A 345 1.25 16.52 -3.17
CA GLY A 345 1.37 17.17 -4.48
C GLY A 345 0.45 18.37 -4.74
N GLY A 346 -0.28 18.88 -3.73
CA GLY A 346 -1.24 19.97 -3.94
C GLY A 346 -1.64 20.73 -2.68
N ASP A 347 -2.60 21.65 -2.84
CA ASP A 347 -3.15 22.50 -1.78
C ASP A 347 -4.41 21.89 -1.12
N GLY A 348 -4.74 20.64 -1.45
CA GLY A 348 -5.92 19.90 -0.95
C GLY A 348 -5.71 19.25 0.41
N THR A 349 -6.76 18.61 0.93
CA THR A 349 -6.71 17.85 2.20
C THR A 349 -7.45 16.52 2.08
N TYR A 350 -7.04 15.52 2.87
CA TYR A 350 -7.71 14.23 2.91
C TYR A 350 -8.98 14.31 3.76
N ALA A 351 -10.12 14.40 3.09
CA ALA A 351 -11.44 14.43 3.72
C ALA A 351 -11.83 13.05 4.28
N LYS A 352 -12.92 13.02 5.06
CA LYS A 352 -13.54 11.78 5.51
C LYS A 352 -13.82 10.88 4.31
N ARG A 353 -13.33 9.63 4.37
CA ARG A 353 -13.45 8.63 3.29
C ARG A 353 -12.76 9.02 1.99
N SER A 354 -11.65 9.75 2.05
CA SER A 354 -10.76 9.93 0.89
C SER A 354 -9.94 8.69 0.54
N GLY A 355 -9.87 7.67 1.41
CA GLY A 355 -9.13 6.42 1.16
C GLY A 355 -9.65 5.26 2.01
N PHE A 356 -9.39 4.03 1.58
CA PHE A 356 -9.69 2.80 2.32
C PHE A 356 -8.44 1.92 2.49
N CYS A 357 -8.41 1.08 3.52
CA CYS A 357 -7.35 0.11 3.78
C CYS A 357 -7.87 -1.31 3.64
N LEU A 358 -7.01 -2.21 3.17
CA LEU A 358 -7.23 -3.65 3.07
C LEU A 358 -6.04 -4.34 3.74
N GLU A 359 -6.02 -4.33 5.07
CA GLU A 359 -4.91 -4.83 5.88
C GLU A 359 -5.09 -6.34 6.07
N THR A 360 -4.37 -7.15 5.31
CA THR A 360 -4.31 -8.60 5.51
C THR A 360 -3.54 -8.90 6.78
N GLN A 361 -4.13 -9.65 7.71
CA GLN A 361 -3.56 -9.89 9.03
C GLN A 361 -4.26 -11.04 9.76
N HIS A 362 -3.70 -11.46 10.90
CA HIS A 362 -4.43 -12.24 11.88
C HIS A 362 -5.49 -11.38 12.58
N TYR A 363 -6.45 -12.04 13.22
CA TYR A 363 -7.57 -11.36 13.85
C TYR A 363 -7.10 -10.41 14.95
N PRO A 364 -7.71 -9.21 15.08
CA PRO A 364 -7.42 -8.34 16.22
C PRO A 364 -7.68 -9.05 17.55
N ASP A 365 -6.86 -8.72 18.55
CA ASP A 365 -6.94 -9.30 19.91
C ASP A 365 -6.79 -10.84 20.01
N SER A 366 -6.28 -11.53 18.97
CA SER A 366 -5.98 -12.97 19.02
C SER A 366 -5.20 -13.45 20.27
N PRO A 367 -4.22 -12.70 20.84
CA PRO A 367 -3.54 -13.12 22.06
C PRO A 367 -4.46 -13.35 23.27
N ASN A 368 -5.65 -12.72 23.28
CA ASN A 368 -6.63 -12.81 24.35
C ASN A 368 -7.89 -13.61 23.98
N GLN A 369 -7.94 -14.14 22.76
CA GLN A 369 -9.12 -14.80 22.21
C GLN A 369 -8.75 -16.25 21.81
N GLU A 370 -8.90 -17.19 22.75
CA GLU A 370 -8.46 -18.59 22.57
C GLU A 370 -9.00 -19.31 21.31
N LYS A 371 -10.12 -18.83 20.75
CA LYS A 371 -10.75 -19.41 19.56
C LYS A 371 -10.23 -18.82 18.24
N PHE A 372 -9.48 -17.73 18.30
CA PHE A 372 -8.93 -17.08 17.10
C PHE A 372 -7.61 -17.76 16.69
N PRO A 373 -7.18 -17.59 15.42
CA PRO A 373 -5.89 -18.09 14.96
C PRO A 373 -4.75 -17.60 15.84
N ALA A 374 -3.85 -18.52 16.19
CA ALA A 374 -2.75 -18.24 17.10
C ALA A 374 -1.72 -17.33 16.43
N VAL A 375 -1.19 -16.39 17.21
CA VAL A 375 -0.21 -15.37 16.78
C VAL A 375 1.13 -15.49 17.54
N VAL A 376 1.31 -16.60 18.26
CA VAL A 376 2.49 -16.86 19.08
C VAL A 376 3.61 -17.38 18.19
N LEU A 377 4.79 -16.77 18.30
CA LEU A 377 6.02 -17.22 17.65
C LEU A 377 7.00 -17.75 18.72
N ASN A 378 7.45 -18.99 18.58
CA ASN A 378 8.44 -19.61 19.47
C ASN A 378 9.88 -19.52 18.89
N PRO A 379 10.91 -19.59 19.75
CA PRO A 379 12.29 -19.73 19.28
C PRO A 379 12.47 -20.98 18.41
N GLY A 380 13.08 -20.81 17.24
CA GLY A 380 13.28 -21.86 16.25
C GLY A 380 12.13 -22.06 15.27
N GLU A 381 11.02 -21.32 15.43
CA GLU A 381 9.99 -21.17 14.41
C GLU A 381 10.27 -19.94 13.54
N GLN A 382 9.73 -19.96 12.32
CA GLN A 382 9.79 -18.88 11.37
C GLN A 382 8.38 -18.32 11.18
N TYR A 383 8.18 -17.03 11.43
CA TYR A 383 6.98 -16.32 10.97
C TYR A 383 7.11 -16.09 9.46
N SER A 384 6.02 -16.32 8.74
CA SER A 384 5.89 -15.95 7.32
C SER A 384 4.46 -15.46 7.05
N SER A 385 4.37 -14.36 6.31
CA SER A 385 3.10 -13.79 5.85
C SER A 385 3.33 -13.15 4.48
N LYS A 386 2.38 -13.28 3.57
CA LYS A 386 2.50 -12.76 2.21
C LYS A 386 1.22 -12.09 1.77
N THR A 387 1.37 -10.98 1.07
CA THR A 387 0.26 -10.27 0.44
C THR A 387 0.67 -9.74 -0.92
N THR A 388 -0.21 -9.93 -1.90
CA THR A 388 -0.04 -9.40 -3.26
C THR A 388 -1.17 -8.44 -3.57
N PHE A 389 -0.83 -7.21 -3.95
CA PHE A 389 -1.74 -6.22 -4.54
C PHE A 389 -1.54 -6.21 -6.05
N LYS A 390 -2.47 -6.78 -6.81
CA LYS A 390 -2.41 -6.85 -8.27
C LYS A 390 -3.32 -5.81 -8.92
N PHE A 391 -2.77 -5.05 -9.84
CA PHE A 391 -3.49 -3.98 -10.54
C PHE A 391 -3.73 -4.32 -12.01
N SER A 392 -4.94 -4.05 -12.47
CA SER A 392 -5.35 -4.20 -13.86
C SER A 392 -6.41 -3.16 -14.22
N VAL A 393 -6.91 -3.26 -15.46
CA VAL A 393 -7.96 -2.39 -15.99
C VAL A 393 -9.12 -3.27 -16.45
N LYS A 394 -10.36 -2.86 -16.16
CA LYS A 394 -11.60 -3.50 -16.64
C LYS A 394 -12.30 -2.71 -17.74
#